data_AF-A0A4Q2LGJ1-F1
#
_entry.id   AF-A0A4Q2LGJ1-F1
#
_cell.length_a   1.000
_cell.length_b   1.000
_cell.length_c   1.000
_cell.angle_alpha   90.00
_cell.angle_beta   90.00
_cell.angle_gamma   90.00
#
_symmetry.space_group_name_H-M   'P 1'
#
loop_
_entity.id
_entity.type
_entity.pdbx_description
1 polymer ?
#
loop_
_entity_poly.entity_id
_entity_poly.type
_entity_poly.pdbx_seq_one_letter_code
_entity_poly.pdbx_strand_id
1 'polypeptide(L)'
;MRPIIAFILILTVASMTVGCTSSKETTSQTSSTFESGAYTLHGIEGKMGLLAPGGFIAGKANKYMWHFWGTKKELARKPLRVEATHPVTGENIPYCSKEWEPPIRSLYGNTLHWAVK
;
A
#
# COMPACT_ATOMS: atom_id res chain seq x y z
N MET A 1 57.16 18.91 -16.28
CA MET A 1 56.69 17.80 -15.40
C MET A 1 55.83 18.27 -14.22
N ARG A 2 56.16 19.39 -13.54
CA ARG A 2 55.36 19.97 -12.43
C ARG A 2 53.90 20.39 -12.75
N PRO A 3 53.54 20.98 -13.91
CA PRO A 3 52.16 21.41 -14.15
C PRO A 3 51.22 20.25 -14.53
N ILE A 4 51.78 19.15 -15.04
CA ILE A 4 51.01 17.96 -15.44
C ILE A 4 50.50 17.22 -14.20
N ILE A 5 51.30 17.14 -13.14
CA ILE A 5 50.92 16.52 -11.87
C ILE A 5 49.81 17.33 -11.17
N ALA A 6 49.86 18.66 -11.26
CA ALA A 6 48.81 19.53 -10.71
C ALA A 6 47.45 19.35 -11.43
N PHE A 7 47.47 19.18 -12.76
CA PHE A 7 46.25 18.90 -13.53
C PHE A 7 45.63 17.54 -13.20
N ILE A 8 46.45 16.51 -12.97
CA ILE A 8 45.97 15.17 -12.57
C ILE A 8 45.32 15.22 -11.18
N LEU A 9 45.87 15.99 -10.24
CA LEU A 9 45.31 16.16 -8.90
C LEU A 9 43.96 16.91 -8.89
N ILE A 10 43.74 17.84 -9.82
CA ILE A 10 42.48 18.58 -9.95
C ILE A 10 41.38 17.68 -10.54
N LEU A 11 41.74 16.81 -11.50
CA LEU A 11 40.80 15.86 -12.13
C LEU A 11 40.35 14.75 -11.17
N THR A 12 41.20 14.30 -10.24
CA THR A 12 40.81 13.27 -9.26
C THR A 12 39.84 13.78 -8.18
N VAL A 13 39.97 15.05 -7.77
CA VAL A 13 39.08 15.68 -6.78
C VAL A 13 37.67 15.93 -7.36
N ALA A 14 37.57 16.24 -8.66
CA ALA A 14 36.29 16.49 -9.34
C ALA A 14 35.39 15.24 -9.46
N SER A 15 35.93 14.04 -9.27
CA SER A 15 35.20 12.78 -9.41
C SER A 15 34.36 12.40 -8.17
N MET A 16 34.57 13.07 -7.03
CA MET A 16 33.90 12.73 -5.77
C MET A 16 32.56 13.45 -5.52
N THR A 17 32.12 14.35 -6.42
CA THR A 17 30.95 15.21 -6.13
C THR A 17 29.64 14.79 -6.79
N VAL A 18 29.58 13.64 -7.48
CA VAL A 18 28.29 13.11 -7.96
C VAL A 18 27.71 12.14 -6.94
N GLY A 19 27.45 12.65 -5.74
CA GLY A 19 26.57 12.02 -4.78
C GLY A 19 25.13 12.21 -5.26
N CYS A 20 24.63 11.26 -6.04
CA CYS A 20 23.25 11.24 -6.48
C CYS A 20 22.35 11.19 -5.24
N THR A 21 21.74 12.33 -4.88
CA THR A 21 20.71 12.36 -3.86
C THR A 21 19.52 11.63 -4.47
N SER A 22 19.39 10.33 -4.18
CA SER A 22 18.22 9.55 -4.54
C SER A 22 17.05 10.08 -3.72
N SER A 23 16.41 11.14 -4.21
CA SER A 23 15.09 11.53 -3.76
C SER A 23 14.18 10.35 -4.06
N LYS A 24 13.83 9.62 -3.00
CA LYS A 24 12.86 8.54 -3.04
C LYS A 24 11.50 9.18 -3.32
N GLU A 25 11.26 9.50 -4.57
CA GLU A 25 9.94 9.91 -5.07
C GLU A 25 9.00 8.75 -4.77
N THR A 26 8.25 8.89 -3.68
CA THR A 26 7.18 7.94 -3.34
C THR A 26 6.03 8.25 -4.28
N THR A 27 6.09 7.71 -5.50
CA THR A 27 5.02 7.84 -6.48
C THR A 27 3.83 7.04 -5.96
N SER A 28 2.95 7.72 -5.22
CA SER A 28 1.72 7.13 -4.67
C SER A 28 0.77 6.82 -5.82
N GLN A 29 0.84 5.60 -6.35
CA GLN A 29 -0.08 5.13 -7.37
C GLN A 29 -1.34 4.54 -6.72
N THR A 30 -2.51 5.01 -7.14
CA THR A 30 -3.79 4.41 -6.74
C THR A 30 -3.85 2.96 -7.17
N SER A 31 -4.33 2.07 -6.30
CA SER A 31 -4.51 0.65 -6.63
C SER A 31 -5.47 0.48 -7.81
N SER A 32 -5.21 -0.54 -8.64
CA SER A 32 -6.09 -0.93 -9.75
C SER A 32 -7.51 -1.24 -9.30
N THR A 33 -8.45 -1.06 -10.22
CA THR A 33 -9.84 -1.50 -10.08
C THR A 33 -10.10 -2.76 -10.89
N PHE A 34 -10.97 -3.63 -10.41
CA PHE A 34 -11.44 -4.81 -11.13
C PHE A 34 -12.93 -5.06 -10.89
N GLU A 35 -13.57 -5.77 -11.80
CA GLU A 35 -15.00 -6.09 -11.72
C GLU A 35 -15.24 -7.39 -10.95
N SER A 36 -16.25 -7.39 -10.07
CA SER A 36 -16.71 -8.57 -9.35
C SER A 36 -18.24 -8.60 -9.33
N GLY A 37 -18.82 -9.32 -10.28
CA GLY A 37 -20.26 -9.32 -10.50
C GLY A 37 -20.75 -7.96 -10.99
N ALA A 38 -21.58 -7.29 -10.19
CA ALA A 38 -22.10 -5.95 -10.49
C ALA A 38 -21.31 -4.81 -9.81
N TYR A 39 -20.16 -5.13 -9.20
CA TYR A 39 -19.39 -4.18 -8.40
C TYR A 39 -17.97 -3.98 -8.93
N THR A 40 -17.56 -2.72 -9.04
CA THR A 40 -16.15 -2.35 -9.23
C THR A 40 -15.46 -2.27 -7.87
N LEU A 41 -14.35 -2.99 -7.70
CA LEU A 41 -13.57 -3.07 -6.46
C LEU A 41 -12.17 -2.48 -6.65
N HIS A 42 -11.66 -1.79 -5.63
CA HIS A 42 -10.26 -1.35 -5.58
C HIS A 42 -9.39 -2.40 -4.90
N GLY A 43 -8.32 -2.85 -5.54
CA GLY A 43 -7.39 -3.80 -4.93
C GLY A 43 -6.69 -4.70 -5.93
N ILE A 44 -6.46 -5.94 -5.53
CA ILE A 44 -5.75 -6.96 -6.30
C ILE A 44 -6.72 -8.11 -6.56
N GLU A 45 -7.10 -8.29 -7.83
CA GLU A 45 -8.01 -9.34 -8.26
C GLU A 45 -7.58 -10.72 -7.74
N GLY A 46 -8.53 -11.49 -7.23
CA GLY A 46 -8.29 -12.83 -6.66
C GLY A 46 -7.57 -12.85 -5.30
N LYS A 47 -7.25 -11.68 -4.70
CA LYS A 47 -6.64 -11.59 -3.36
C LYS A 47 -7.48 -10.75 -2.41
N MET A 48 -7.63 -9.46 -2.70
CA MET A 48 -8.41 -8.53 -1.86
C MET A 48 -9.02 -7.42 -2.70
N GLY A 49 -10.20 -6.97 -2.29
CA GLY A 49 -10.93 -5.92 -2.98
C GLY A 49 -11.73 -5.10 -1.99
N LEU A 50 -11.73 -3.80 -2.17
CA LEU A 50 -12.48 -2.86 -1.36
C LEU A 50 -13.57 -2.20 -2.21
N LEU A 51 -14.80 -2.33 -1.75
CA LEU A 51 -15.95 -1.66 -2.35
C LEU A 51 -16.09 -0.28 -1.72
N ALA A 52 -15.68 0.74 -2.48
CA ALA A 52 -15.73 2.14 -2.08
C ALA A 52 -16.47 2.97 -3.15
N PRO A 53 -17.80 2.82 -3.26
CA PRO A 53 -18.57 3.60 -4.23
C PRO A 53 -18.44 5.10 -3.90
N GLY A 54 -17.94 5.87 -4.87
CA GLY A 54 -17.65 7.30 -4.68
C GLY A 54 -16.34 7.62 -3.96
N GLY A 55 -15.50 6.62 -3.67
CA GLY A 55 -14.15 6.80 -3.12
C GLY A 55 -14.09 7.10 -1.62
N PHE A 56 -12.97 7.71 -1.21
CA PHE A 56 -12.68 8.07 0.18
C PHE A 56 -12.71 9.58 0.36
N ILE A 57 -13.54 10.06 1.28
CA ILE A 57 -13.71 11.48 1.58
C ILE A 57 -13.10 11.76 2.96
N ALA A 58 -12.09 12.64 3.01
CA ALA A 58 -11.43 13.02 4.26
C ALA A 58 -12.43 13.61 5.27
N GLY A 59 -12.27 13.26 6.55
CA GLY A 59 -13.16 13.72 7.63
C GLY A 59 -14.54 13.08 7.64
N LYS A 60 -14.86 12.20 6.68
CA LYS A 60 -16.14 11.49 6.61
C LYS A 60 -15.96 10.01 6.93
N ALA A 61 -16.41 9.59 8.11
CA ALA A 61 -16.50 8.18 8.43
C ALA A 61 -17.48 7.48 7.47
N ASN A 62 -17.05 6.39 6.85
CA ASN A 62 -17.84 5.61 5.91
C ASN A 62 -17.62 4.13 6.17
N LYS A 63 -18.66 3.34 5.88
CA LYS A 63 -18.62 1.89 6.01
C LYS A 63 -18.21 1.25 4.68
N TYR A 64 -17.01 0.69 4.61
CA TYR A 64 -16.51 0.04 3.39
C TYR A 64 -16.58 -1.47 3.48
N MET A 65 -16.94 -2.09 2.35
CA MET A 65 -17.01 -3.55 2.27
C MET A 65 -15.72 -4.14 1.73
N TRP A 66 -15.15 -5.08 2.48
CA TRP A 66 -13.94 -5.79 2.11
C TRP A 66 -14.30 -7.18 1.59
N HIS A 67 -13.68 -7.55 0.47
CA HIS A 67 -13.71 -8.87 -0.12
C HIS A 67 -12.33 -9.49 0.00
N PHE A 68 -12.25 -10.68 0.58
CA PHE A 68 -11.03 -11.48 0.63
C PHE A 68 -11.27 -12.81 -0.09
N TRP A 69 -10.32 -13.19 -0.93
CA TRP A 69 -10.29 -14.47 -1.62
C TRP A 69 -9.11 -15.29 -1.13
N GLY A 70 -9.33 -16.60 -1.00
CA GLY A 70 -8.33 -17.53 -0.52
C GLY A 70 -8.96 -18.70 0.22
N THR A 71 -8.16 -19.70 0.52
CA THR A 71 -8.60 -20.83 1.35
C THR A 71 -8.75 -20.40 2.81
N LYS A 72 -9.61 -21.10 3.57
CA LYS A 72 -9.73 -20.86 5.03
C LYS A 72 -8.37 -20.89 5.73
N LYS A 73 -7.50 -21.82 5.33
CA LYS A 73 -6.15 -21.99 5.90
C LYS A 73 -5.24 -20.80 5.58
N GLU A 74 -5.45 -20.08 4.49
CA GLU A 74 -4.67 -18.87 4.17
C GLU A 74 -5.20 -17.66 4.94
N LEU A 75 -6.52 -17.50 4.98
CA LEU A 75 -7.17 -16.35 5.59
C LEU A 75 -7.16 -16.39 7.13
N ALA A 76 -7.09 -17.58 7.74
CA ALA A 76 -7.07 -17.75 9.19
C ALA A 76 -5.65 -17.74 9.82
N ARG A 77 -4.56 -17.60 9.03
CA ARG A 77 -3.19 -17.70 9.61
C ARG A 77 -2.82 -16.53 10.51
N LYS A 78 -3.36 -15.36 10.20
CA LYS A 78 -3.03 -14.10 10.87
C LYS A 78 -4.27 -13.24 10.97
N PRO A 79 -4.42 -12.47 12.05
CA PRO A 79 -5.45 -11.45 12.14
C PRO A 79 -5.23 -10.38 11.07
N LEU A 80 -6.33 -9.76 10.65
CA LEU A 80 -6.29 -8.70 9.66
C LEU A 80 -5.78 -7.41 10.31
N ARG A 81 -4.68 -6.86 9.77
CA ARG A 81 -4.12 -5.56 10.15
C ARG A 81 -4.20 -4.60 8.97
N VAL A 82 -4.81 -3.45 9.19
CA VAL A 82 -4.96 -2.39 8.17
C VAL A 82 -4.31 -1.12 8.67
N GLU A 83 -3.36 -0.61 7.91
CA GLU A 83 -2.61 0.61 8.22
C GLU A 83 -2.72 1.58 7.05
N ALA A 84 -2.82 2.87 7.38
CA ALA A 84 -2.76 3.94 6.42
C ALA A 84 -1.45 4.69 6.62
N THR A 85 -0.72 4.97 5.55
CA THR A 85 0.45 5.84 5.57
C THR A 85 0.20 7.04 4.70
N HIS A 86 0.37 8.24 5.25
CA HIS A 86 0.26 9.47 4.48
C HIS A 86 1.45 9.58 3.51
N PRO A 87 1.23 9.72 2.20
CA PRO A 87 2.30 9.56 1.19
C PRO A 87 3.39 10.64 1.27
N VAL A 88 3.06 11.85 1.75
CA VAL A 88 4.01 12.96 1.87
C VAL A 88 4.69 13.00 3.24
N THR A 89 3.93 13.07 4.34
CA THR A 89 4.50 13.17 5.69
C THR A 89 5.09 11.85 6.19
N GLY A 90 4.74 10.71 5.60
CA GLY A 90 5.14 9.38 6.09
C GLY A 90 4.49 8.98 7.40
N GLU A 91 3.51 9.76 7.88
CA GLU A 91 2.77 9.45 9.10
C GLU A 91 1.97 8.15 8.90
N ASN A 92 2.19 7.17 9.78
CA ASN A 92 1.44 5.91 9.78
C ASN A 92 0.38 5.95 10.89
N ILE A 93 -0.86 5.72 10.48
CA ILE A 93 -2.01 5.64 11.38
C ILE A 93 -2.59 4.22 11.25
N PRO A 94 -2.64 3.44 12.34
CA PRO A 94 -3.35 2.17 12.31
C PRO A 94 -4.84 2.46 12.11
N TYR A 95 -5.39 2.01 10.98
CA TYR A 95 -6.80 2.26 10.65
C TYR A 95 -7.74 1.40 11.51
N CYS A 96 -7.30 0.19 11.87
CA CYS A 96 -7.93 -0.68 12.85
C CYS A 96 -6.91 -1.03 13.94
N SER A 97 -7.03 -0.41 15.11
CA SER A 97 -6.13 -0.65 16.27
C SER A 97 -6.41 -1.94 17.03
N LYS A 98 -7.53 -2.63 16.73
CA LYS A 98 -7.81 -3.94 17.31
C LYS A 98 -7.39 -5.02 16.33
N GLU A 99 -6.30 -5.69 16.67
CA GLU A 99 -5.97 -6.99 16.12
C GLU A 99 -7.21 -7.88 16.27
N TRP A 100 -7.89 -8.17 15.16
CA TRP A 100 -9.20 -8.79 15.18
C TRP A 100 -9.14 -10.13 14.45
N GLU A 101 -9.48 -11.19 15.17
CA GLU A 101 -9.83 -12.47 14.55
C GLU A 101 -11.17 -12.31 13.81
N PRO A 102 -11.19 -12.39 12.46
CA PRO A 102 -12.46 -12.31 11.74
C PRO A 102 -13.39 -13.41 12.26
N PRO A 103 -14.59 -13.10 12.78
CA PRO A 103 -15.52 -14.14 13.18
C PRO A 103 -15.94 -14.86 11.90
N ILE A 104 -15.41 -16.06 11.67
CA ILE A 104 -15.68 -16.90 10.48
C ILE A 104 -17.17 -17.29 10.51
N ARG A 105 -18.05 -16.34 10.19
CA ARG A 105 -19.50 -16.53 10.20
C ARG A 105 -19.96 -16.58 8.76
N SER A 106 -20.17 -17.82 8.31
CA SER A 106 -20.95 -18.22 7.13
C SER A 106 -20.37 -17.81 5.78
N LEU A 107 -19.69 -18.77 5.16
CA LEU A 107 -19.29 -18.76 3.76
C LEU A 107 -20.50 -19.08 2.88
N TYR A 108 -20.93 -18.12 2.07
CA TYR A 108 -21.58 -18.44 0.80
C TYR A 108 -20.50 -18.33 -0.28
N GLY A 109 -20.00 -19.48 -0.73
CA GLY A 109 -18.88 -19.52 -1.68
C GLY A 109 -17.55 -19.11 -1.05
N ASN A 110 -16.47 -19.22 -1.81
CA ASN A 110 -15.09 -19.07 -1.33
C ASN A 110 -14.69 -17.60 -1.10
N THR A 111 -15.64 -16.75 -0.74
CA THR A 111 -15.52 -15.29 -0.68
C THR A 111 -16.02 -14.82 0.68
N LEU A 112 -15.18 -14.03 1.37
CA LEU A 112 -15.56 -13.43 2.65
C LEU A 112 -15.98 -11.97 2.40
N HIS A 113 -17.21 -11.61 2.80
CA HIS A 113 -17.74 -10.25 2.72
C HIS A 113 -17.74 -9.64 4.12
N TRP A 114 -17.09 -8.49 4.29
CA TRP A 114 -17.03 -7.78 5.57
C TRP A 114 -17.41 -6.33 5.39
N ALA A 115 -17.88 -5.67 6.45
CA ALA A 115 -18.21 -4.25 6.40
C ALA A 115 -17.70 -3.54 7.66
N VAL A 116 -16.69 -2.69 7.51
CA VAL A 116 -16.02 -1.95 8.61
C VAL A 116 -16.67 -0.58 8.73
N LYS A 117 -17.18 -0.20 9.91
CA LYS A 117 -17.82 1.10 10.19
C LYS A 117 -16.80 2.13 10.65
#